data_AF-A0A352PQE1-F1
#
_entry.id   AF-A0A352PQE1-F1
#
_cell.length_a   1.000
_cell.length_b   1.000
_cell.length_c   1.000
_cell.angle_alpha   90.00
_cell.angle_beta   90.00
_cell.angle_gamma   90.00
#
_symmetry.space_group_name_H-M   'P 1'
#
loop_
_entity.id
_entity.type
_entity.pdbx_description
1 polymer ?
#
loop_
_entity_poly.entity_id
_entity_poly.type
_entity_poly.pdbx_seq_one_letter_code
_entity_poly.pdbx_strand_id
1 'polypeptide(L)'
;MQYLAGGHWRELDDPLTELIILLYFSSMHAFLPLRKDLIGPGDLKEAHYFTGEHVLPLAPVLERYGNDLQGFRRAAAYLEGQALDMADAAYRLYPFPRVPLTYLLWAGDEEFGPRFSVLFDRSIEEVFAAAAIWTLVKVVNNAILHGPTVTPEPLAQAV
;
A
#
# COMPACT_ATOMS: atom_id res chain seq x y z
N MET A 1 10.64 1.72 17.31
CA MET A 1 10.56 3.18 17.02
C MET A 1 9.34 3.81 17.73
N GLN A 2 9.33 5.10 18.08
CA GLN A 2 8.15 5.79 18.65
C GLN A 2 7.54 6.80 17.67
N TYR A 3 6.22 7.00 17.72
CA TYR A 3 5.51 8.00 16.93
C TYR A 3 4.48 8.76 17.78
N LEU A 4 4.13 9.98 17.35
CA LEU A 4 3.15 10.83 18.02
C LEU A 4 1.76 10.61 17.43
N ALA A 5 0.80 10.17 18.24
CA ALA A 5 -0.59 9.99 17.84
C ALA A 5 -1.53 10.57 18.91
N GLY A 6 -2.40 11.50 18.52
CA GLY A 6 -3.34 12.13 19.46
C GLY A 6 -2.67 12.80 20.66
N GLY A 7 -1.45 13.34 20.50
CA GLY A 7 -0.69 13.98 21.58
C GLY A 7 0.09 13.04 22.49
N HIS A 8 0.07 11.72 22.24
CA HIS A 8 0.82 10.74 23.03
C HIS A 8 1.87 10.02 22.18
N TRP A 9 3.04 9.80 22.78
CA TRP A 9 4.06 8.92 22.21
C TRP A 9 3.59 7.48 22.32
N ARG A 10 3.62 6.76 21.20
CA ARG A 10 3.30 5.34 21.10
C ARG A 10 4.47 4.59 20.52
N GLU A 11 4.68 3.36 20.98
CA GLU A 11 5.65 2.46 20.34
C GLU A 11 5.06 1.89 19.06
N LEU A 12 5.94 1.71 18.07
CA LEU A 12 5.62 1.04 16.82
C LEU A 12 5.81 -0.47 17.03
N ASP A 13 4.72 -1.16 17.34
CA ASP A 13 4.71 -2.62 17.55
C ASP A 13 4.54 -3.41 16.23
N ASP A 14 5.15 -2.92 15.15
CA ASP A 14 5.19 -3.59 13.84
C ASP A 14 6.62 -3.59 13.28
N PRO A 15 7.37 -4.70 13.44
CA PRO A 15 8.75 -4.80 12.97
C PRO A 15 8.92 -4.61 11.46
N LEU A 16 7.92 -4.96 10.64
CA LEU A 16 8.01 -4.80 9.19
C LEU A 16 7.85 -3.34 8.80
N THR A 17 6.94 -2.63 9.47
CA THR A 17 6.81 -1.19 9.29
C THR A 17 8.07 -0.46 9.76
N GLU A 18 8.63 -0.83 10.92
CA GLU A 18 9.90 -0.26 11.38
C GLU A 18 11.05 -0.51 10.39
N LEU A 19 11.19 -1.74 9.90
CA LEU A 19 12.20 -2.10 8.90
C LEU A 19 12.07 -1.25 7.63
N ILE A 20 10.86 -1.12 7.08
CA ILE A 20 10.65 -0.36 5.85
C ILE A 20 10.91 1.14 6.04
N ILE A 21 10.55 1.70 7.19
CA ILE A 21 10.89 3.08 7.53
C ILE A 21 12.42 3.27 7.56
N LEU A 22 13.14 2.35 8.20
CA LEU A 22 14.60 2.41 8.27
C LEU A 22 15.24 2.28 6.88
N LEU A 23 14.77 1.34 6.07
CA LEU A 23 15.26 1.15 4.69
C LEU A 23 14.99 2.37 3.81
N TYR A 24 13.82 3.00 3.97
CA TYR A 24 13.52 4.26 3.29
C TYR A 24 14.55 5.33 3.66
N PHE A 25 14.76 5.57 4.96
CA PHE A 25 15.69 6.61 5.41
C PHE A 25 17.16 6.30 5.10
N SER A 26 17.56 5.03 5.00
CA SER A 26 18.93 4.66 4.64
C SER A 26 19.23 4.87 3.16
N SER A 27 18.23 4.77 2.28
CA SER A 27 18.39 4.81 0.82
C SER A 27 17.99 6.16 0.22
N MET A 28 17.29 7.01 0.96
CA MET A 28 16.79 8.29 0.45
C MET A 28 17.91 9.30 0.23
N HIS A 29 17.98 9.81 -1.00
CA HIS A 29 18.79 10.97 -1.37
C HIS A 29 17.90 12.16 -1.75
N ALA A 30 18.41 13.38 -1.56
CA ALA A 30 17.64 14.62 -1.76
C ALA A 30 17.07 14.81 -3.18
N PHE A 31 17.56 14.06 -4.18
CA PHE A 31 17.18 14.22 -5.58
C PHE A 31 16.76 12.89 -6.24
N LEU A 32 15.63 12.32 -5.79
CA LEU A 32 14.99 11.17 -6.45
C LEU A 32 13.79 11.65 -7.29
N PRO A 33 13.97 11.94 -8.58
CA PRO A 33 12.86 12.29 -9.46
C PRO A 33 12.00 11.04 -9.74
N LEU A 34 10.67 11.20 -9.67
CA LEU A 34 9.76 10.17 -10.17
C LEU A 34 10.02 9.96 -11.66
N ARG A 35 10.07 8.70 -12.09
CA ARG A 35 10.31 8.36 -13.50
C ARG A 35 9.05 8.56 -14.34
N LYS A 36 7.88 8.59 -13.70
CA LYS A 36 6.54 8.60 -14.33
C LYS A 36 6.34 7.41 -15.27
N ASP A 37 7.02 6.31 -14.95
CA ASP A 37 6.96 5.06 -15.67
C ASP A 37 6.30 4.02 -14.77
N LEU A 38 5.04 3.69 -15.07
CA LEU A 38 4.18 2.86 -14.24
C LEU A 38 4.29 1.41 -14.70
N ILE A 39 4.89 0.57 -13.86
CA ILE A 39 5.29 -0.80 -14.21
C ILE A 39 4.70 -1.83 -13.26
N GLY A 40 4.50 -3.06 -13.76
CA GLY A 40 4.07 -4.19 -12.94
C GLY A 40 5.24 -4.92 -12.27
N PRO A 41 4.97 -5.88 -11.38
CA PRO A 41 6.03 -6.67 -10.72
C PRO A 41 6.94 -7.43 -11.71
N GLY A 42 6.40 -7.82 -12.87
CA GLY A 42 7.15 -8.52 -13.92
C GLY A 42 8.16 -7.66 -14.68
N ASP A 43 8.05 -6.33 -14.57
CA ASP A 43 8.89 -5.37 -15.28
C ASP A 43 9.97 -4.73 -14.38
N LEU A 44 9.98 -5.09 -13.09
CA LEU A 44 11.02 -4.68 -12.15
C LEU A 44 12.35 -5.37 -12.49
N LYS A 45 13.47 -4.70 -12.23
CA LYS A 45 14.84 -5.17 -12.40
C LYS A 45 15.06 -6.54 -11.74
N GLU A 46 14.43 -6.75 -10.59
CA GLU A 46 14.47 -7.99 -9.81
C GLU A 46 13.15 -8.77 -9.91
N ALA A 47 12.46 -8.73 -11.06
CA ALA A 47 11.15 -9.39 -11.28
C ALA A 47 11.10 -10.87 -10.87
N HIS A 48 12.22 -11.59 -11.03
CA HIS A 48 12.34 -13.00 -10.64
C HIS A 48 12.05 -13.25 -9.15
N TYR A 49 12.22 -12.22 -8.30
CA TYR A 49 11.88 -12.30 -6.88
C TYR A 49 10.38 -12.49 -6.66
N PHE A 50 9.49 -11.95 -7.51
CA PHE A 50 8.04 -11.94 -7.27
C PHE A 50 7.33 -13.21 -7.74
N THR A 51 7.96 -14.37 -7.55
CA THR A 51 7.46 -15.68 -7.98
C THR A 51 7.44 -16.67 -6.81
N GLY A 52 6.68 -17.76 -6.93
CA GLY A 52 6.56 -18.77 -5.87
C GLY A 52 6.05 -18.19 -4.54
N GLU A 53 6.78 -18.42 -3.44
CA GLU A 53 6.44 -17.93 -2.10
C GLU A 53 6.51 -16.40 -1.97
N HIS A 54 7.13 -15.73 -2.94
CA HIS A 54 7.35 -14.28 -2.95
C HIS A 54 6.44 -13.56 -3.97
N VAL A 55 5.39 -14.22 -4.47
CA VAL A 55 4.30 -13.50 -5.15
C VAL A 55 3.77 -12.40 -4.21
N LEU A 56 3.44 -11.24 -4.77
CA LEU A 56 2.93 -10.12 -3.99
C LEU A 56 1.67 -10.54 -3.20
N PRO A 57 1.57 -10.21 -1.90
CA PRO A 57 0.54 -10.74 -1.01
C PRO A 57 -0.81 -10.01 -1.17
N LEU A 58 -1.38 -10.08 -2.36
CA LEU A 58 -2.61 -9.37 -2.75
C LEU A 58 -3.89 -10.14 -2.44
N ALA A 59 -3.80 -11.46 -2.22
CA ALA A 59 -4.95 -12.33 -2.00
C ALA A 59 -5.88 -11.85 -0.87
N PRO A 60 -5.40 -11.46 0.33
CA PRO A 60 -6.29 -10.98 1.40
C PRO A 60 -7.07 -9.71 1.04
N VAL A 61 -6.46 -8.82 0.25
CA VAL A 61 -7.10 -7.58 -0.21
C VAL A 61 -8.17 -7.90 -1.26
N LEU A 62 -7.87 -8.81 -2.19
CA LEU A 62 -8.82 -9.29 -3.18
C LEU A 62 -9.98 -10.06 -2.54
N GLU A 63 -9.72 -10.91 -1.55
CA GLU A 63 -10.76 -11.63 -0.80
C GLU A 63 -11.72 -10.66 -0.09
N ARG A 64 -11.17 -9.59 0.51
CA ARG A 64 -11.99 -8.59 1.20
C ARG A 64 -12.80 -7.71 0.26
N TYR A 65 -12.19 -7.24 -0.83
CA TYR A 65 -12.76 -6.16 -1.64
C TYR A 65 -13.17 -6.58 -3.05
N GLY A 66 -12.89 -7.80 -3.49
CA GLY A 66 -13.16 -8.26 -4.85
C GLY A 66 -14.61 -8.05 -5.29
N ASN A 67 -15.55 -8.16 -4.37
CA ASN A 67 -16.99 -7.91 -4.58
C ASN A 67 -17.49 -6.63 -3.87
N ASP A 68 -16.58 -5.81 -3.32
CA ASP A 68 -16.91 -4.55 -2.61
C ASP A 68 -16.00 -3.41 -3.09
N LEU A 69 -16.22 -2.96 -4.33
CA LEU A 69 -15.55 -1.80 -4.93
C LEU A 69 -15.68 -0.55 -4.04
N GLN A 70 -16.84 -0.35 -3.41
CA GLN A 70 -17.07 0.81 -2.55
C GLN A 70 -16.28 0.73 -1.25
N GLY A 71 -16.14 -0.46 -0.66
CA GLY A 71 -15.26 -0.72 0.46
C GLY A 71 -13.82 -0.39 0.15
N PHE A 72 -13.31 -0.82 -1.00
CA PHE A 72 -11.96 -0.47 -1.43
C PHE A 72 -11.79 1.04 -1.62
N ARG A 73 -12.75 1.70 -2.30
CA ARG A 73 -12.75 3.17 -2.46
C ARG A 73 -12.70 3.90 -1.11
N ARG A 74 -13.51 3.48 -0.13
CA ARG A 74 -13.50 4.06 1.23
C ARG A 74 -12.17 3.84 1.94
N ALA A 75 -11.62 2.62 1.88
CA ALA A 75 -10.35 2.31 2.52
C ALA A 75 -9.18 3.09 1.90
N ALA A 76 -9.10 3.17 0.57
CA ALA A 76 -8.07 3.92 -0.12
C ALA A 76 -8.20 5.44 0.12
N ALA A 77 -9.42 5.98 0.14
CA ALA A 77 -9.66 7.39 0.45
C ALA A 77 -9.31 7.75 1.91
N TYR A 78 -9.58 6.84 2.86
CA TYR A 78 -9.16 7.01 4.26
C TYR A 78 -7.64 7.11 4.41
N LEU A 79 -6.89 6.41 3.55
CA LEU A 79 -5.43 6.49 3.47
C LEU A 79 -4.93 7.63 2.57
N GLU A 80 -5.79 8.63 2.32
CA GLU A 80 -5.49 9.80 1.47
C GLU A 80 -5.05 9.44 0.04
N GLY A 81 -5.51 8.28 -0.45
CA GLY A 81 -5.22 7.82 -1.80
C GLY A 81 -5.80 8.73 -2.88
N GLN A 82 -5.02 8.95 -3.93
CA GLN A 82 -5.45 9.71 -5.11
C GLN A 82 -6.16 8.79 -6.09
N ALA A 83 -7.43 9.04 -6.37
CA ALA A 83 -8.18 8.26 -7.35
C ALA A 83 -7.60 8.41 -8.77
N LEU A 84 -7.63 7.33 -9.53
CA LEU A 84 -7.17 7.25 -10.92
C LEU A 84 -8.24 6.58 -11.80
N ASP A 85 -8.27 6.97 -13.08
CA ASP A 85 -9.22 6.44 -14.07
C ASP A 85 -8.54 5.40 -14.97
N MET A 86 -8.32 4.21 -14.44
CA MET A 86 -7.65 3.11 -15.16
C MET A 86 -8.04 1.69 -14.73
N ALA A 87 -9.02 1.57 -13.83
CA ALA A 87 -9.70 0.34 -13.42
C ALA A 87 -11.07 0.72 -12.82
N ASP A 88 -11.92 -0.26 -12.51
CA ASP A 88 -13.22 0.01 -11.84
C ASP A 88 -13.04 0.73 -10.50
N ALA A 89 -11.92 0.47 -9.81
CA ALA A 89 -11.38 1.35 -8.79
C ALA A 89 -9.85 1.32 -8.82
N ALA A 90 -9.22 2.49 -9.02
CA ALA A 90 -7.77 2.63 -8.93
C ALA A 90 -7.38 3.81 -8.03
N TYR A 91 -6.37 3.59 -7.19
CA TYR A 91 -5.87 4.60 -6.24
C TYR A 91 -4.35 4.56 -6.17
N ARG A 92 -3.74 5.75 -6.16
CA ARG A 92 -2.32 5.94 -5.86
C ARG A 92 -2.15 6.33 -4.40
N LEU A 93 -1.40 5.53 -3.66
CA LEU A 93 -1.00 5.76 -2.28
C LEU A 93 0.47 6.16 -2.23
N TYR A 94 0.83 7.00 -1.26
CA TYR A 94 2.20 7.43 -0.99
C TYR A 94 2.61 6.97 0.41
N PRO A 95 2.94 5.68 0.61
CA PRO A 95 3.44 5.20 1.91
C PRO A 95 4.70 5.96 2.36
N PHE A 96 5.48 6.44 1.40
CA PHE A 96 6.58 7.37 1.63
C PHE A 96 6.61 8.48 0.57
N PRO A 97 7.20 9.65 0.89
CA PRO A 97 7.46 10.67 -0.12
C PRO A 97 8.23 10.08 -1.31
N ARG A 98 7.72 10.32 -2.52
CA ARG A 98 8.30 9.87 -3.80
C ARG A 98 8.34 8.35 -4.01
N VAL A 99 7.58 7.57 -3.23
CA VAL A 99 7.39 6.14 -3.47
C VAL A 99 5.89 5.85 -3.67
N PRO A 100 5.33 6.14 -4.85
CA PRO A 100 3.93 5.87 -5.13
C PRO A 100 3.68 4.38 -5.39
N LEU A 101 2.62 3.84 -4.79
CA LEU A 101 2.03 2.55 -5.13
C LEU A 101 0.65 2.77 -5.75
N THR A 102 0.40 2.19 -6.92
CA THR A 102 -0.90 2.31 -7.60
C THR A 102 -1.64 0.99 -7.53
N TYR A 103 -2.71 0.94 -6.74
CA TYR A 103 -3.56 -0.23 -6.59
C TYR A 103 -4.73 -0.17 -7.57
N LEU A 104 -5.07 -1.33 -8.15
CA LEU A 104 -6.12 -1.47 -9.16
C LEU A 104 -7.01 -2.65 -8.79
N LEU A 105 -8.31 -2.41 -8.77
CA LEU A 105 -9.35 -3.41 -8.62
C LEU A 105 -10.26 -3.37 -9.85
N TRP A 106 -10.37 -4.51 -10.52
CA TRP A 106 -11.38 -4.76 -11.54
C TRP A 106 -12.45 -5.68 -10.94
N ALA A 107 -13.71 -5.29 -11.09
CA ALA A 107 -14.83 -6.14 -10.70
C ALA A 107 -14.86 -7.40 -11.59
N GLY A 108 -15.29 -8.50 -10.99
CA GLY A 108 -15.61 -9.69 -11.76
C GLY A 108 -16.92 -9.52 -12.52
N ASP A 109 -17.08 -10.33 -13.56
CA ASP A 109 -18.34 -10.51 -14.28
C ASP A 109 -18.79 -11.98 -14.20
N GLU A 110 -19.71 -12.38 -15.07
CA GLU A 110 -20.24 -13.75 -15.10
C GLU A 110 -19.21 -14.80 -15.56
N GLU A 111 -18.16 -14.37 -16.28
CA GLU A 111 -17.16 -15.25 -16.91
C GLU A 111 -15.83 -15.23 -16.15
N PHE A 112 -15.47 -14.11 -15.52
CA PHE A 112 -14.21 -13.91 -14.82
C PHE A 112 -14.39 -13.36 -13.40
N GLY A 113 -13.63 -13.91 -12.45
CA GLY A 113 -13.58 -13.39 -11.08
C GLY A 113 -12.89 -12.02 -10.99
N PRO A 114 -13.07 -11.28 -9.87
CA PRO A 114 -12.43 -9.99 -9.68
C PRO A 114 -10.89 -10.10 -9.69
N ARG A 115 -10.23 -9.03 -10.14
CA ARG A 115 -8.77 -8.96 -10.23
C ARG A 115 -8.24 -7.81 -9.41
N PHE A 116 -7.19 -8.05 -8.62
CA PHE A 116 -6.48 -7.03 -7.88
C PHE A 116 -5.01 -6.99 -8.28
N SER A 117 -4.47 -5.80 -8.51
CA SER A 117 -3.06 -5.61 -8.88
C SER A 117 -2.48 -4.38 -8.20
N VAL A 118 -1.15 -4.34 -8.11
CA VAL A 118 -0.39 -3.16 -7.72
C VAL A 118 0.66 -2.87 -8.78
N LEU A 119 0.80 -1.59 -9.13
CA LEU A 119 1.79 -1.05 -10.03
C LEU A 119 2.69 -0.06 -9.29
N PHE A 120 3.89 0.13 -9.82
CA PHE A 120 4.95 0.91 -9.21
C PHE A 120 5.43 2.00 -10.17
N ASP A 121 5.84 3.16 -9.66
CA ASP A 121 6.75 4.00 -10.44
C ASP A 121 8.14 3.37 -10.41
N ARG A 122 8.80 3.25 -11.57
CA ARG A 122 10.14 2.63 -11.66
C ARG A 122 11.18 3.23 -10.70
N SER A 123 11.02 4.49 -10.27
CA SER A 123 11.90 5.09 -9.25
C SER A 123 11.96 4.32 -7.92
N ILE A 124 11.01 3.42 -7.63
CA ILE A 124 11.04 2.56 -6.44
C ILE A 124 12.33 1.73 -6.35
N GLU A 125 12.92 1.36 -7.49
CA GLU A 125 14.13 0.54 -7.58
C GLU A 125 15.39 1.28 -7.10
N GLU A 126 15.34 2.61 -7.04
CA GLU A 126 16.40 3.46 -6.48
C GLU A 126 16.33 3.51 -4.94
N VAL A 127 15.21 3.03 -4.36
CA VAL A 127 14.92 3.12 -2.93
C VAL A 127 14.97 1.76 -2.25
N PHE A 128 14.36 0.76 -2.90
CA PHE A 128 14.08 -0.53 -2.32
C PHE A 128 14.52 -1.67 -3.24
N ALA A 129 15.24 -2.63 -2.67
CA ALA A 129 15.42 -3.95 -3.28
C ALA A 129 14.11 -4.75 -3.27
N ALA A 130 14.00 -5.82 -4.07
CA ALA A 130 12.76 -6.57 -4.24
C ALA A 130 12.11 -7.06 -2.93
N ALA A 131 12.90 -7.55 -1.98
CA ALA A 131 12.40 -7.98 -0.67
C ALA A 131 11.74 -6.84 0.13
N ALA A 132 12.29 -5.62 0.01
CA ALA A 132 11.73 -4.44 0.63
C ALA A 132 10.48 -3.94 -0.10
N ILE A 133 10.42 -4.04 -1.44
CA ILE A 133 9.20 -3.77 -2.21
C ILE A 133 8.08 -4.74 -1.80
N TRP A 134 8.37 -6.03 -1.71
CA TRP A 134 7.40 -7.04 -1.26
C TRP A 134 6.88 -6.73 0.15
N THR A 135 7.78 -6.38 1.07
CA THR A 135 7.43 -6.02 2.45
C THR A 135 6.62 -4.72 2.51
N LEU A 136 6.98 -3.72 1.71
CA LEU A 136 6.22 -2.47 1.59
C LEU A 136 4.78 -2.73 1.12
N VAL A 137 4.61 -3.56 0.09
CA VAL A 137 3.27 -3.96 -0.38
C VAL A 137 2.50 -4.65 0.73
N LYS A 138 3.13 -5.54 1.51
CA LYS A 138 2.48 -6.18 2.67
C LYS A 138 2.01 -5.16 3.73
N VAL A 139 2.86 -4.20 4.09
CA VAL A 139 2.53 -3.14 5.06
C VAL A 139 1.36 -2.29 4.55
N VAL A 140 1.38 -1.87 3.29
CA VAL A 140 0.30 -1.06 2.71
C VAL A 140 -0.99 -1.86 2.55
N ASN A 141 -0.91 -3.15 2.19
CA ASN A 141 -2.07 -4.04 2.16
C ASN A 141 -2.71 -4.14 3.54
N ASN A 142 -1.92 -4.29 4.61
CA ASN A 142 -2.43 -4.27 5.97
C ASN A 142 -3.14 -2.95 6.28
N ALA A 143 -2.58 -1.80 5.89
CA ALA A 143 -3.26 -0.50 6.08
C ALA A 143 -4.60 -0.44 5.33
N ILE A 144 -4.65 -0.90 4.08
CA ILE A 144 -5.87 -0.97 3.26
C ILE A 144 -6.92 -1.91 3.89
N LEU A 145 -6.48 -3.04 4.47
CA LEU A 145 -7.34 -3.96 5.18
C LEU A 145 -7.84 -3.37 6.50
N HIS A 146 -7.06 -2.56 7.21
CA HIS A 146 -7.58 -1.96 8.45
C HIS A 146 -8.55 -0.81 8.13
N GLY A 147 -8.33 -0.04 7.06
CA GLY A 147 -9.25 1.02 6.60
C GLY A 147 -9.68 1.96 7.74
N PRO A 148 -10.79 2.71 7.58
CA PRO A 148 -11.40 3.39 8.72
C PRO A 148 -12.02 2.36 9.66
N THR A 149 -11.28 1.88 10.65
CA THR A 149 -11.90 1.28 11.83
C THR A 149 -12.56 2.41 12.62
N VAL A 150 -13.86 2.28 12.91
CA VAL A 150 -14.54 3.15 13.87
C VAL A 150 -13.74 3.12 15.16
N THR A 151 -13.05 4.21 15.47
CA THR A 151 -12.54 4.41 16.83
C THR A 151 -13.80 4.59 17.69
N PRO A 152 -14.08 3.77 18.71
CA PRO A 152 -15.15 4.09 19.64
C PRO A 152 -14.83 5.48 20.19
N GLU A 153 -15.77 6.41 20.00
CA GLU A 153 -15.76 7.71 20.63
C GLU A 153 -15.39 7.49 22.11
N PRO A 154 -14.34 8.12 22.65
CA PRO A 154 -14.20 8.17 24.09
C PRO A 154 -15.48 8.83 24.59
N LEU A 155 -16.29 8.08 25.35
CA LEU A 155 -17.48 8.60 26.01
C LEU A 155 -17.16 9.98 26.56
N ALA A 156 -17.90 10.98 26.11
CA ALA A 156 -17.89 12.31 26.68
C ALA A 156 -17.87 12.14 28.20
N GLN A 157 -16.77 12.55 28.83
CA GLN A 157 -16.76 12.69 30.28
C GLN A 157 -17.65 13.89 30.57
N ALA A 158 -18.93 13.60 30.78
CA ALA A 158 -19.83 14.48 31.48
C ALA A 158 -19.33 14.58 32.92
N VAL A 159 -18.65 15.68 33.23
CA VAL A 159 -18.66 16.31 34.56
C VAL A 159 -18.67 17.82 34.37
#